data_AF-A0A373VR28-F1
#
_entry.id   AF-A0A373VR28-F1
#
_cell.length_a   1.000
_cell.length_b   1.000
_cell.length_c   1.000
_cell.angle_alpha   90.00
_cell.angle_beta   90.00
_cell.angle_gamma   90.00
#
_symmetry.space_group_name_H-M   'P 1'
#
loop_
_entity.id
_entity.type
_entity.pdbx_description
1 polymer ?
#
loop_
_entity_poly.entity_id
_entity_poly.type
_entity_poly.pdbx_seq_one_letter_code
_entity_poly.pdbx_strand_id
1 'polypeptide(L)'
;MVGAVSIKRTHEILSGVFNIPIATGTISSMVKRCADSLSETVGKIKDKMIGSALGHFDETGTRVDKKLWWVHDASNCEYTYLDISPKRGNAGMEQCGVLPEFKGIAMHDCWASYWNYPDIQHAVCCAHLLRELTGIDENHSEQKWASL
;
A
#
# COMPACT_ATOMS: atom_id res chain seq x y z
N MET A 1 -0.39 8.19 -6.81
CA MET A 1 0.26 9.06 -5.81
C MET A 1 0.57 10.42 -6.45
N VAL A 2 -0.38 11.34 -6.43
CA VAL A 2 -0.08 12.76 -6.66
C VAL A 2 0.67 13.24 -5.41
N GLY A 3 1.94 13.66 -5.52
CA GLY A 3 2.53 14.58 -4.53
C GLY A 3 3.53 14.04 -3.50
N ALA A 4 4.39 13.07 -3.82
CA ALA A 4 5.62 12.87 -3.02
C ALA A 4 6.77 13.70 -3.62
N VAL A 5 7.06 14.86 -3.03
CA VAL A 5 8.21 15.71 -3.41
C VAL A 5 9.42 15.30 -2.58
N SER A 6 10.56 15.02 -3.22
CA SER A 6 11.77 14.62 -2.50
C SER A 6 12.27 15.75 -1.60
N ILE A 7 12.94 15.41 -0.48
CA ILE A 7 13.53 16.41 0.44
C ILE A 7 14.41 17.41 -0.31
N LYS A 8 15.22 16.94 -1.26
CA LYS A 8 16.06 17.80 -2.10
C LYS A 8 15.20 18.76 -2.94
N ARG A 9 14.13 18.26 -3.55
CA ARG A 9 13.25 19.09 -4.35
C ARG A 9 12.47 20.11 -3.51
N THR A 10 12.07 19.75 -2.29
CA THR A 10 11.47 20.69 -1.33
C THR A 10 12.46 21.79 -0.96
N HIS A 11 13.73 21.47 -0.70
CA HIS A 11 14.79 22.45 -0.47
C HIS A 11 14.97 23.40 -1.66
N GLU A 12 15.03 22.87 -2.88
CA GLU A 12 15.16 23.66 -4.11
C GLU A 12 13.99 24.62 -4.31
N ILE A 13 12.75 24.16 -4.08
CA ILE A 13 11.54 24.98 -4.22
C ILE A 13 11.52 26.10 -3.16
N LEU A 14 11.76 25.75 -1.89
CA LEU A 14 11.75 26.74 -0.79
C LEU A 14 12.83 27.80 -0.98
N SER A 15 14.02 27.38 -1.42
CA SER A 15 15.13 28.31 -1.66
C SER A 15 14.90 29.15 -2.92
N GLY A 16 14.49 28.53 -4.02
CA GLY A 16 14.40 29.19 -5.33
C GLY A 16 13.14 30.03 -5.56
N VAL A 17 12.00 29.61 -5.00
CA VAL A 17 10.71 30.30 -5.21
C VAL A 17 10.38 31.25 -4.06
N PHE A 18 10.68 30.83 -2.82
CA PHE A 18 10.29 31.56 -1.61
C PHE A 18 11.45 32.28 -0.92
N ASN A 19 12.69 32.13 -1.42
CA ASN A 19 13.90 32.68 -0.80
C ASN A 19 14.10 32.24 0.67
N ILE A 20 13.68 31.01 0.99
CA ILE A 20 13.82 30.38 2.32
C ILE A 20 14.93 29.33 2.24
N PRO A 21 16.17 29.63 2.68
CA PRO A 21 17.32 28.72 2.56
C PRO A 21 17.32 27.66 3.67
N ILE A 22 16.33 26.75 3.65
CA ILE A 22 16.19 25.69 4.65
C ILE A 22 17.04 24.47 4.30
N ALA A 23 17.81 23.94 5.25
CA ALA A 23 18.63 22.74 5.01
C ALA A 23 17.77 21.47 4.82
N THR A 24 18.23 20.53 4.01
CA THR A 24 17.59 19.21 3.79
C THR A 24 17.44 18.42 5.10
N GLY A 25 18.41 18.54 6.01
CA GLY A 25 18.34 17.94 7.35
C GLY A 25 17.16 18.49 8.16
N THR A 26 16.91 19.79 8.11
CA THR A 26 15.78 20.42 8.79
C THR A 26 14.44 19.94 8.24
N ILE A 27 14.31 19.84 6.91
CA ILE A 27 13.11 19.27 6.26
C ILE A 27 12.89 17.83 6.73
N SER A 28 13.95 17.00 6.75
CA SER A 28 13.88 15.63 7.24
C SER A 28 13.39 15.54 8.68
N SER A 29 13.93 16.39 9.57
CA SER A 29 13.49 16.47 10.97
C SER A 29 12.04 16.92 11.11
N MET A 30 11.57 17.84 10.27
CA MET A 30 10.16 18.27 10.27
C MET A 30 9.22 17.14 9.84
N VAL A 31 9.57 16.41 8.77
CA VAL A 31 8.79 15.25 8.30
C VAL A 31 8.76 14.16 9.37
N LYS A 32 9.91 13.84 9.98
CA LYS A 32 10.00 12.85 11.06
C LYS A 32 9.11 13.25 12.25
N ARG A 33 9.19 14.49 12.72
CA ARG A 33 8.35 14.98 13.82
C ARG A 33 6.86 14.88 13.50
N CYS A 34 6.46 15.17 12.26
CA CYS A 34 5.08 15.01 11.81
C CYS A 34 4.67 13.52 11.86
N ALA A 35 5.49 12.63 11.30
CA ALA A 35 5.24 11.19 11.34
C ALA A 35 5.09 10.66 12.77
N ASP A 36 6.00 11.06 13.68
CA ASP A 36 5.97 10.67 15.09
C ASP A 36 4.65 11.13 15.75
N SER A 37 4.18 12.35 15.45
CA SER A 37 2.90 12.88 15.98
C SER A 37 1.65 12.19 15.44
N LEU A 38 1.75 11.49 14.31
CA LEU A 38 0.64 10.75 13.68
C LEU A 38 0.62 9.26 14.05
N SER A 39 1.59 8.77 14.83
CA SER A 39 1.72 7.36 15.19
C SER A 39 0.45 6.77 15.82
N GLU A 40 -0.18 7.48 16.75
CA GLU A 40 -1.45 7.06 17.37
C GLU A 40 -2.59 7.01 16.35
N THR A 41 -2.66 7.99 15.44
CA THR A 41 -3.66 8.02 14.37
C THR A 41 -3.50 6.84 13.43
N VAL A 42 -2.26 6.47 13.06
CA VAL A 42 -1.98 5.28 12.25
C VAL A 42 -2.43 4.01 12.96
N GLY A 43 -2.20 3.89 14.28
CA GLY A 43 -2.73 2.79 15.08
C GLY A 43 -4.25 2.71 15.05
N LYS A 44 -4.96 3.84 15.23
CA LYS A 44 -6.43 3.89 15.13
C LYS A 44 -6.94 3.48 13.75
N ILE A 45 -6.26 3.88 12.68
CA ILE A 45 -6.60 3.48 11.31
C ILE A 45 -6.47 1.96 11.16
N LYS A 46 -5.39 1.35 11.70
CA LYS A 46 -5.23 -0.11 11.72
C LYS A 46 -6.39 -0.79 12.42
N ASP A 47 -6.76 -0.33 13.62
CA ASP A 47 -7.87 -0.90 14.39
C ASP A 47 -9.21 -0.78 13.64
N LYS A 48 -9.44 0.36 12.96
CA LYS A 48 -10.62 0.56 12.10
C LYS A 48 -10.64 -0.39 10.91
N MET A 49 -9.48 -0.64 10.29
CA MET A 49 -9.37 -1.62 9.21
C MET A 49 -9.65 -3.04 9.70
N ILE A 50 -9.11 -3.45 10.86
CA ILE A 50 -9.39 -4.76 11.47
C ILE A 50 -10.89 -4.95 11.72
N GLY A 51 -11.56 -3.91 12.23
CA GLY A 51 -13.00 -3.93 12.53
C GLY A 51 -13.93 -3.67 11.33
N SER A 52 -13.41 -3.56 10.10
CA SER A 52 -14.22 -3.23 8.93
C SER A 52 -14.98 -4.44 8.39
N ALA A 53 -16.19 -4.20 7.86
CA ALA A 53 -16.98 -5.25 7.21
C ALA A 53 -16.43 -5.66 5.84
N LEU A 54 -15.75 -4.75 5.14
CA LEU A 54 -15.10 -4.95 3.84
C LEU A 54 -13.74 -4.25 3.88
N GLY A 55 -12.71 -4.96 3.44
CA GLY A 55 -11.35 -4.44 3.25
C GLY A 55 -10.83 -4.81 1.87
N HIS A 56 -10.10 -3.90 1.25
CA HIS A 56 -9.31 -4.11 0.06
C HIS A 56 -7.85 -4.33 0.47
N PHE A 57 -7.20 -5.33 -0.10
CA PHE A 57 -5.83 -5.68 0.23
C PHE A 57 -5.00 -5.86 -1.04
N ASP A 58 -3.80 -5.28 -1.02
CA ASP A 58 -2.83 -5.35 -2.13
C ASP A 58 -1.40 -5.30 -1.59
N GLU A 59 -0.44 -5.74 -2.40
CA GLU A 59 0.99 -5.65 -2.12
C GLU A 59 1.73 -5.00 -3.27
N THR A 60 2.51 -3.96 -2.99
CA THR A 60 3.36 -3.33 -4.00
C THR A 60 4.83 -3.27 -3.59
N GLY A 61 5.72 -3.56 -4.55
CA GLY A 61 7.16 -3.52 -4.33
C GLY A 61 7.69 -2.09 -4.34
N THR A 62 8.54 -1.76 -3.38
CA THR A 62 9.27 -0.48 -3.32
C THR A 62 10.76 -0.69 -3.02
N ARG A 63 11.58 0.35 -3.20
CA ARG A 63 13.02 0.30 -2.93
C ARG A 63 13.35 1.09 -1.67
N VAL A 64 13.83 0.41 -0.64
CA VAL A 64 14.41 1.00 0.58
C VAL A 64 15.89 0.68 0.60
N ASP A 65 16.73 1.71 0.62
CA ASP A 65 18.19 1.58 0.53
C ASP A 65 18.64 0.63 -0.58
N LYS A 66 18.04 0.80 -1.77
CA LYS A 66 18.26 -0.01 -2.99
C LYS A 66 17.79 -1.47 -2.91
N LYS A 67 17.28 -1.93 -1.78
CA LYS A 67 16.74 -3.28 -1.60
C LYS A 67 15.24 -3.29 -1.86
N LEU A 68 14.72 -4.41 -2.38
CA LEU A 68 13.29 -4.60 -2.55
C LEU A 68 12.62 -4.80 -1.19
N TRP A 69 11.60 -4.00 -0.92
CA TRP A 69 10.69 -4.10 0.21
C TRP A 69 9.26 -4.10 -0.33
N TRP A 70 8.31 -4.47 0.51
CA TRP A 70 6.90 -4.61 0.16
C TRP A 70 6.07 -3.69 1.04
N VAL A 71 5.23 -2.90 0.40
CA VAL A 71 4.17 -2.13 1.07
C VAL A 71 2.92 -2.98 1.03
N HIS A 72 2.37 -3.27 2.21
CA HIS A 72 1.14 -4.00 2.42
C HIS A 72 0.01 -2.98 2.62
N ASP A 73 -0.97 -2.99 1.72
CA ASP A 73 -2.16 -2.14 1.80
C ASP A 73 -3.32 -2.87 2.46
N ALA A 74 -4.00 -2.16 3.37
CA ALA A 74 -5.32 -2.52 3.83
C ALA A 74 -6.18 -1.25 3.81
N SER A 75 -7.19 -1.22 2.95
CA SER A 75 -7.98 -0.02 2.71
C SER A 75 -9.48 -0.27 2.57
N ASN A 76 -10.29 0.75 2.82
CA ASN A 76 -11.71 0.79 2.50
C ASN A 76 -12.10 2.20 2.02
N CYS A 77 -13.40 2.52 1.96
CA CYS A 77 -13.86 3.82 1.50
C CYS A 77 -13.50 5.00 2.45
N GLU A 78 -13.13 4.72 3.69
CA GLU A 78 -12.82 5.71 4.73
C GLU A 78 -11.35 5.73 5.15
N TYR A 79 -10.69 4.57 5.16
CA TYR A 79 -9.37 4.37 5.77
C TYR A 79 -8.39 3.70 4.81
N THR A 80 -7.11 4.05 4.96
CA THR A 80 -6.00 3.41 4.25
C THR A 80 -4.86 3.20 5.25
N TYR A 81 -4.52 1.94 5.49
CA TYR A 81 -3.39 1.53 6.31
C TYR A 81 -2.31 0.95 5.41
N LEU A 82 -1.08 1.46 5.56
CA LEU A 82 0.09 1.00 4.83
C LEU A 82 1.16 0.55 5.83
N ASP A 83 1.61 -0.69 5.72
CA ASP A 83 2.79 -1.20 6.45
C ASP A 83 3.91 -1.55 5.47
N ILE A 84 5.16 -1.39 5.89
CA ILE A 84 6.33 -1.70 5.05
C ILE A 84 7.18 -2.81 5.66
N SER A 85 7.46 -3.84 4.87
CA SER A 85 8.20 -5.02 5.29
C SER A 85 9.23 -5.46 4.25
N PRO A 86 10.39 -6.03 4.66
CA PRO A 86 11.27 -6.72 3.72
C PRO A 86 10.67 -8.03 3.19
N LYS A 87 9.53 -8.49 3.75
CA LYS A 87 8.87 -9.75 3.39
C LYS A 87 7.60 -9.49 2.57
N ARG A 88 7.38 -10.33 1.55
CA ARG A 88 6.12 -10.42 0.78
C ARG A 88 5.25 -11.55 1.32
N GLY A 89 3.97 -11.53 0.99
CA GLY A 89 3.03 -12.61 1.18
C GLY A 89 2.75 -12.82 2.65
N ASN A 90 2.40 -14.05 3.02
CA ASN A 90 1.96 -14.41 4.37
C ASN A 90 2.86 -13.82 5.48
N ALA A 91 4.18 -14.00 5.41
CA ALA A 91 5.07 -13.48 6.46
C ALA A 91 5.11 -11.94 6.58
N GLY A 92 4.80 -11.21 5.51
CA GLY A 92 4.63 -9.75 5.54
C GLY A 92 3.22 -9.35 6.01
N MET A 93 2.20 -10.09 5.58
CA MET A 93 0.80 -9.91 6.01
C MET A 93 0.63 -10.12 7.52
N GLU A 94 1.29 -11.14 8.08
CA GLU A 94 1.37 -11.38 9.54
C GLU A 94 2.03 -10.22 10.27
N GLN A 95 3.10 -9.66 9.71
CA GLN A 95 3.78 -8.49 10.29
C GLN A 95 2.88 -7.24 10.26
N CYS A 96 2.22 -7.00 9.13
CA CYS A 96 1.24 -5.91 8.96
C CYS A 96 0.13 -6.03 10.02
N GLY A 97 -0.32 -7.27 10.26
CA GLY A 97 -1.17 -7.60 11.40
C GLY A 97 -2.61 -7.09 11.28
N VAL A 98 -3.09 -6.80 10.06
CA VAL A 98 -4.52 -6.54 9.80
C VAL A 98 -5.24 -7.85 9.52
N LEU A 99 -4.79 -8.59 8.49
CA LEU A 99 -5.41 -9.85 8.07
C LEU A 99 -5.53 -10.92 9.17
N PRO A 100 -4.56 -11.11 10.08
CA PRO A 100 -4.70 -12.10 11.16
C PRO A 100 -5.93 -11.87 12.07
N GLU A 101 -6.34 -10.62 12.25
CA GLU A 101 -7.45 -10.23 13.14
C GLU A 101 -8.73 -9.87 12.38
N PHE A 102 -8.63 -9.63 11.06
CA PHE A 102 -9.75 -9.25 10.21
C PHE A 102 -10.76 -10.39 10.05
N LYS A 103 -12.05 -10.09 10.15
CA LYS A 103 -13.17 -11.07 10.02
C LYS A 103 -14.26 -10.66 9.03
N GLY A 104 -14.01 -9.60 8.25
CA GLY A 104 -14.92 -9.13 7.22
C GLY A 104 -14.75 -9.84 5.87
N ILE A 105 -15.18 -9.19 4.81
CA ILE A 105 -14.92 -9.59 3.43
C ILE A 105 -13.57 -8.99 3.01
N ALA A 106 -12.61 -9.83 2.65
CA ALA A 106 -11.33 -9.41 2.10
C ALA A 106 -11.36 -9.45 0.57
N MET A 107 -11.38 -8.28 -0.05
CA MET A 107 -11.21 -8.12 -1.49
C MET A 107 -9.73 -7.99 -1.83
N HIS A 108 -9.18 -8.91 -2.60
CA HIS A 108 -7.77 -8.90 -2.98
C HIS A 108 -7.59 -9.44 -4.41
N ASP A 109 -6.35 -9.39 -4.92
CA ASP A 109 -5.99 -10.04 -6.19
C ASP A 109 -6.03 -11.57 -6.08
N CYS A 110 -5.64 -12.31 -7.11
CA CYS A 110 -5.61 -13.78 -7.03
C CYS A 110 -4.36 -14.35 -6.34
N TRP A 111 -3.64 -13.56 -5.52
CA TRP A 111 -2.39 -14.02 -4.94
C TRP A 111 -2.62 -15.12 -3.88
N ALA A 112 -1.88 -16.22 -4.02
CA ALA A 112 -2.05 -17.42 -3.20
C ALA A 112 -1.92 -17.17 -1.69
N SER A 113 -1.15 -16.16 -1.28
CA SER A 113 -0.89 -15.90 0.15
C SER A 113 -2.13 -15.48 0.92
N TYR A 114 -3.08 -14.79 0.29
CA TYR A 114 -4.32 -14.36 0.95
C TYR A 114 -5.20 -15.54 1.37
N TRP A 115 -5.14 -16.66 0.64
CA TRP A 115 -5.95 -17.84 0.92
C TRP A 115 -5.48 -18.63 2.15
N ASN A 116 -4.42 -18.17 2.84
CA ASN A 116 -3.98 -18.74 4.12
C ASN A 116 -4.84 -18.30 5.32
N TYR A 117 -5.87 -17.47 5.10
CA TYR A 117 -6.76 -16.96 6.15
C TYR A 117 -8.16 -17.58 6.03
N PRO A 118 -8.35 -18.87 6.42
CA PRO A 118 -9.57 -19.63 6.13
C PRO A 118 -10.83 -19.09 6.81
N ASP A 119 -10.68 -18.30 7.88
CA ASP A 119 -11.79 -17.71 8.63
C ASP A 119 -12.31 -16.40 8.03
N ILE A 120 -11.74 -15.95 6.90
CA ILE A 120 -12.11 -14.71 6.22
C ILE A 120 -12.95 -15.03 4.99
N GLN A 121 -13.97 -14.21 4.73
CA GLN A 121 -14.70 -14.31 3.46
C GLN A 121 -13.88 -13.64 2.36
N HIS A 122 -13.48 -14.40 1.34
CA HIS A 122 -12.66 -13.88 0.24
C HIS A 122 -13.51 -13.37 -0.93
N ALA A 123 -13.10 -12.25 -1.51
CA ALA A 123 -13.62 -11.72 -2.76
C ALA A 123 -12.45 -11.39 -3.71
N VAL A 124 -12.60 -11.71 -4.99
CA VAL A 124 -11.58 -11.39 -5.99
C VAL A 124 -11.83 -9.99 -6.55
N CYS A 125 -10.78 -9.18 -6.62
CA CYS A 125 -10.83 -7.82 -7.11
C CYS A 125 -11.03 -7.79 -8.64
N CYS A 126 -12.19 -7.31 -9.09
CA CYS A 126 -12.48 -7.18 -10.52
C CYS A 126 -11.51 -6.26 -11.27
N ALA A 127 -10.98 -5.22 -10.62
CA ALA A 127 -9.99 -4.34 -11.26
C ALA A 127 -8.67 -5.07 -11.54
N HIS A 128 -8.26 -6.00 -10.68
CA HIS A 128 -7.12 -6.87 -10.94
C HIS A 128 -7.43 -7.86 -12.07
N LEU A 129 -8.59 -8.52 -12.03
CA LEU A 129 -9.01 -9.42 -13.10
C LEU A 129 -9.01 -8.73 -14.48
N LEU A 130 -9.57 -7.54 -14.59
CA LEU A 130 -9.61 -6.79 -15.84
C LEU A 130 -8.20 -6.42 -16.33
N ARG A 131 -7.29 -6.07 -15.41
CA ARG A 131 -5.90 -5.78 -15.77
C ARG A 131 -5.16 -7.02 -16.27
N GLU A 132 -5.36 -8.17 -15.63
CA GLU A 132 -4.80 -9.44 -16.07
C GLU A 132 -5.36 -9.86 -17.44
N LEU A 133 -6.68 -9.75 -17.64
CA LEU A 133 -7.32 -10.04 -18.93
C LEU A 133 -6.77 -9.14 -20.05
N THR A 134 -6.64 -7.84 -19.77
CA THR A 134 -6.03 -6.88 -20.71
C THR A 134 -4.58 -7.27 -21.02
N GLY A 135 -3.80 -7.61 -20.00
CA GLY A 135 -2.42 -8.05 -20.17
C GLY A 135 -2.31 -9.33 -21.03
N ILE A 136 -3.24 -10.26 -20.90
CA ILE A 136 -3.30 -11.47 -21.74
C ILE A 136 -3.66 -11.10 -23.17
N ASP A 137 -4.69 -10.28 -23.39
CA ASP A 137 -5.09 -9.84 -24.74
C ASP A 137 -3.95 -9.13 -25.48
N GLU A 138 -3.21 -8.25 -24.79
CA GLU A 138 -2.10 -7.49 -25.35
C GLU A 138 -0.85 -8.32 -25.65
N ASN A 139 -0.53 -9.31 -24.80
CA ASN A 139 0.74 -10.05 -24.87
C ASN A 139 0.60 -11.48 -25.43
N HIS A 140 -0.62 -12.02 -25.49
CA HIS A 140 -0.92 -13.40 -25.88
C HIS A 140 -2.12 -13.45 -26.82
N SER A 141 -1.98 -12.86 -28.01
CA SER A 141 -3.05 -12.74 -29.01
C SER A 141 -3.74 -14.06 -29.42
N GLU A 142 -3.13 -15.21 -29.14
CA GLU A 142 -3.71 -16.54 -29.32
C GLU A 142 -4.79 -16.88 -28.29
N GLN A 143 -4.78 -16.24 -27.12
CA GLN A 143 -5.71 -16.48 -26.01
C GLN A 143 -7.01 -15.68 -26.20
N LYS A 144 -7.82 -16.07 -27.21
CA LYS A 144 -9.06 -15.37 -27.60
C LYS A 144 -10.14 -15.25 -26.53
N TRP A 145 -10.04 -16.00 -25.44
CA TRP A 145 -10.99 -15.95 -24.33
C TRP A 145 -10.82 -14.72 -23.43
N ALA A 146 -9.67 -14.03 -23.52
CA ALA A 146 -9.38 -12.86 -22.69
C ALA A 146 -9.97 -11.56 -23.25
N SER A 147 -10.33 -11.53 -24.54
CA SER A 147 -10.97 -10.40 -25.21
C SER A 147 -12.47 -10.37 -24.91
N LEU A 148 -13.03 -9.18 -24.66
CA LEU A 148 -14.47 -8.91 -24.50
C LEU A 148 -15.21 -8.90 -25.84
#